data_AF-A0A7S0ITC7-F1
#
_entry.id   AF-A0A7S0ITC7-F1
#
_cell.length_a   1.000
_cell.length_b   1.000
_cell.length_c   1.000
_cell.angle_alpha   90.00
_cell.angle_beta   90.00
_cell.angle_gamma   90.00
#
_symmetry.space_group_name_H-M   'P 1'
#
loop_
_entity.id
_entity.type
_entity.pdbx_description
1 polymer ?
#
loop_
_entity_poly.entity_id
_entity_poly.type
_entity_poly.pdbx_seq_one_letter_code
_entity_poly.pdbx_strand_id
1 'polypeptide(L)'
;ARARAAADLGWVLSMIATVLFAFTAIYSGKLLSMVKNDFYPSVTSYTEVAHLVSGPRFGIFTLVAVMVTWGLLLAYFVIGIGEGIHLLFYSQGLCQYQMSLIGMALILPASQCRDFHALSYLSWPSTAAIVIAVICVLVEIEPVADPVT
;
A
#
# COMPACT_ATOMS: atom_id res chain seq x y z
N ALA A 1 13.53 8.48 2.32
CA ALA A 1 12.56 9.46 2.86
C ALA A 1 12.41 9.32 4.39
N ARG A 2 12.71 10.36 5.18
CA ARG A 2 12.50 10.36 6.64
C ARG A 2 10.99 10.31 6.92
N ALA A 3 10.52 9.36 7.74
CA ALA A 3 9.14 9.29 8.20
C ALA A 3 8.81 10.49 9.11
N ARG A 4 8.62 11.67 8.51
CA ARG A 4 8.33 12.92 9.21
C ARG A 4 6.85 13.16 9.46
N ALA A 5 5.96 12.37 8.84
CA ALA A 5 4.52 12.55 9.01
C ALA A 5 4.06 12.47 10.48
N ALA A 6 4.62 11.54 11.27
CA ALA A 6 4.30 11.44 12.70
C ALA A 6 5.03 12.48 13.58
N ALA A 7 6.21 12.92 13.14
CA ALA A 7 7.00 13.94 13.84
C ALA A 7 6.43 15.34 13.64
N ASP A 8 5.91 15.65 12.44
CA ASP A 8 5.36 16.95 12.08
C ASP A 8 3.92 17.13 12.59
N LEU A 9 3.14 16.03 12.69
CA LEU A 9 1.76 16.04 13.18
C LEU A 9 1.65 15.91 14.71
N GLY A 10 2.70 15.36 15.35
CA GLY A 10 2.73 15.04 16.77
C GLY A 10 2.19 13.64 17.07
N TRP A 11 2.90 12.91 17.92
CA TRP A 11 2.67 11.48 18.18
C TRP A 11 1.23 11.14 18.58
N VAL A 12 0.61 11.96 19.44
CA VAL A 12 -0.78 11.76 19.90
C VAL A 12 -1.77 11.87 18.73
N LEU A 13 -1.63 12.89 17.89
CA LEU A 13 -2.54 13.11 16.77
C LEU A 13 -2.36 12.02 15.71
N SER A 14 -1.13 11.57 15.48
CA SER A 14 -0.85 10.43 14.61
C SER A 14 -1.50 9.15 15.12
N MET A 15 -1.40 8.84 16.42
CA MET A 15 -2.02 7.64 17.00
C MET A 15 -3.54 7.65 16.84
N ILE A 16 -4.19 8.79 17.13
CA ILE A 16 -5.64 8.94 16.95
C ILE A 16 -6.01 8.78 15.47
N ALA A 17 -5.29 9.44 14.57
CA ALA A 17 -5.54 9.35 13.14
C ALA A 17 -5.42 7.91 12.64
N THR A 18 -4.33 7.20 13.00
CA THR A 18 -4.11 5.81 12.61
C THR A 18 -5.25 4.90 13.07
N VAL A 19 -5.72 5.06 14.31
CA VAL A 19 -6.83 4.25 14.84
C VAL A 19 -8.13 4.55 14.08
N LEU A 20 -8.45 5.82 13.82
CA LEU A 20 -9.64 6.20 13.07
C LEU A 20 -9.60 5.68 11.62
N PHE A 21 -8.45 5.79 10.96
CA PHE A 21 -8.23 5.23 9.62
C PHE A 21 -8.36 3.70 9.62
N ALA A 22 -7.87 3.01 10.65
CA ALA A 22 -8.03 1.56 10.78
C ALA A 22 -9.50 1.16 10.91
N PHE A 23 -10.27 1.84 11.78
CA PHE A 23 -11.69 1.55 11.94
C PHE A 23 -12.50 1.81 10.67
N THR A 24 -12.25 2.94 10.00
CA THR A 24 -12.93 3.27 8.74
C THR A 24 -12.56 2.30 7.61
N ALA A 25 -11.31 1.85 7.55
CA ALA A 25 -10.88 0.82 6.60
C ALA A 25 -11.57 -0.52 6.85
N ILE A 26 -11.63 -0.98 8.12
CA ILE A 26 -12.33 -2.22 8.48
C ILE A 26 -13.82 -2.12 8.17
N TYR A 27 -14.46 -1.01 8.51
CA TYR A 27 -15.87 -0.80 8.27
C TYR A 27 -16.20 -0.79 6.77
N SER A 28 -15.44 -0.05 5.97
CA SER A 28 -15.62 -0.01 4.52
C SER A 28 -15.36 -1.38 3.87
N GLY A 29 -14.34 -2.11 4.30
CA GLY A 29 -14.08 -3.48 3.85
C GLY A 29 -15.21 -4.46 4.19
N LYS A 30 -15.76 -4.38 5.40
CA LYS A 30 -16.91 -5.21 5.82
C LYS A 30 -18.15 -4.90 4.99
N LEU A 31 -18.46 -3.62 4.78
CA LEU A 31 -19.60 -3.20 3.97
C LEU A 31 -19.45 -3.70 2.53
N LEU A 32 -18.26 -3.57 1.96
CA LEU A 32 -17.97 -4.02 0.61
C LEU A 32 -18.07 -5.55 0.48
N SER A 33 -17.57 -6.29 1.47
CA SER A 33 -17.69 -7.74 1.52
C SER A 33 -19.15 -8.20 1.61
N MET A 34 -19.97 -7.53 2.42
CA MET A 34 -21.40 -7.82 2.53
C MET A 34 -22.12 -7.56 1.19
N VAL A 35 -21.89 -6.40 0.57
CA VAL A 35 -22.49 -6.07 -0.73
C VAL A 35 -22.06 -7.07 -1.81
N LYS A 36 -20.79 -7.47 -1.82
CA LYS A 36 -20.25 -8.40 -2.82
C LYS A 36 -20.72 -9.85 -2.61
N ASN A 37 -20.73 -10.33 -1.38
CA ASN A 37 -21.00 -11.75 -1.08
C ASN A 37 -22.49 -12.04 -0.92
N ASP A 38 -23.24 -11.13 -0.28
CA ASP A 38 -24.63 -11.39 0.10
C ASP A 38 -25.63 -10.88 -0.94
N PHE A 39 -25.32 -9.75 -1.60
CA PHE A 39 -26.27 -9.09 -2.53
C PHE A 39 -25.90 -9.27 -4.01
N TYR A 40 -24.61 -9.25 -4.37
CA TYR A 40 -24.16 -9.26 -5.77
C TYR A 40 -23.00 -10.26 -6.03
N PRO A 41 -23.21 -11.57 -5.84
CA PRO A 41 -22.15 -12.58 -5.95
C PRO A 41 -21.61 -12.74 -7.38
N SER A 42 -22.38 -12.39 -8.41
CA SER A 42 -21.97 -12.48 -9.82
C SER A 42 -21.09 -11.33 -10.30
N VAL A 43 -21.06 -10.19 -9.59
CA VAL A 43 -20.40 -8.97 -10.07
C VAL A 43 -18.89 -9.04 -9.91
N THR A 44 -18.12 -8.76 -10.96
CA THR A 44 -16.65 -8.98 -10.91
C THR A 44 -15.86 -7.71 -10.59
N SER A 45 -16.50 -6.53 -10.56
CA SER A 45 -15.82 -5.25 -10.33
C SER A 45 -16.58 -4.31 -9.39
N TYR A 46 -15.84 -3.51 -8.62
CA TYR A 46 -16.43 -2.50 -7.72
C TYR A 46 -17.24 -1.43 -8.46
N THR A 47 -16.83 -1.08 -9.68
CA THR A 47 -17.54 -0.15 -10.54
C THR A 47 -18.93 -0.67 -10.91
N GLU A 48 -19.04 -1.95 -11.25
CA GLU A 48 -20.30 -2.58 -11.63
C GLU A 48 -21.26 -2.67 -10.44
N VAL A 49 -20.74 -2.96 -9.23
CA VAL A 49 -21.55 -2.87 -7.99
C VAL A 49 -22.06 -1.44 -7.79
N ALA A 50 -21.19 -0.43 -7.91
CA ALA A 50 -21.58 0.97 -7.73
C ALA A 50 -22.63 1.42 -8.77
N HIS A 51 -22.50 0.95 -10.01
CA HIS A 51 -23.45 1.20 -11.08
C HIS A 51 -24.82 0.57 -10.79
N LEU A 52 -24.86 -0.64 -10.24
CA LEU A 52 -26.10 -1.35 -9.90
C LEU A 52 -26.81 -0.77 -8.68
N VAL A 53 -26.07 -0.40 -7.63
CA VAL A 53 -26.65 0.09 -6.37
C VAL A 53 -27.08 1.56 -6.45
N SER A 54 -26.23 2.41 -7.03
CA SER A 54 -26.42 3.88 -7.00
C SER A 54 -26.69 4.49 -8.38
N GLY A 55 -26.71 3.67 -9.43
CA GLY A 55 -27.00 4.08 -10.79
C GLY A 55 -25.79 4.50 -11.62
N PRO A 56 -26.02 4.83 -12.91
CA PRO A 56 -24.96 4.95 -13.91
C PRO A 56 -23.97 6.09 -13.65
N ARG A 57 -24.46 7.24 -13.17
CA ARG A 57 -23.60 8.40 -12.89
C ARG A 57 -22.62 8.14 -11.75
N PHE A 58 -23.09 7.47 -10.69
CA PHE A 58 -22.25 7.11 -9.55
C PHE A 58 -21.27 5.99 -9.89
N GLY A 59 -21.65 5.05 -10.75
CA GLY A 59 -20.74 4.04 -11.29
C GLY A 59 -19.56 4.67 -12.04
N ILE A 60 -19.81 5.64 -12.93
CA ILE A 60 -18.75 6.35 -13.66
C ILE A 60 -17.86 7.14 -12.70
N PHE A 61 -18.44 7.87 -11.74
CA PHE A 61 -17.67 8.58 -10.71
C PHE A 61 -16.74 7.62 -9.95
N THR A 62 -17.27 6.48 -9.51
CA THR A 62 -16.50 5.46 -8.78
C THR A 62 -15.36 4.91 -9.63
N LEU A 63 -15.61 4.63 -10.92
CA LEU A 63 -14.56 4.20 -11.86
C LEU A 63 -13.43 5.23 -11.95
N VAL A 64 -13.76 6.50 -12.12
CA VAL A 64 -12.77 7.58 -12.23
C VAL A 64 -11.99 7.71 -10.92
N ALA A 65 -12.68 7.71 -9.78
CA ALA A 65 -12.04 7.81 -8.47
C ALA A 65 -11.08 6.63 -8.21
N VAL A 66 -11.49 5.41 -8.55
CA VAL A 66 -10.66 4.21 -8.44
C VAL A 66 -9.44 4.34 -9.35
N MET A 67 -9.62 4.68 -10.64
CA MET A 67 -8.51 4.84 -11.58
C MET A 67 -7.48 5.89 -11.13
N VAL A 68 -7.95 7.04 -10.64
CA VAL A 68 -7.07 8.09 -10.10
C VAL A 68 -6.33 7.58 -8.85
N THR A 69 -7.04 6.92 -7.94
CA THR A 69 -6.44 6.36 -6.71
C THR A 69 -5.33 5.36 -7.05
N TRP A 70 -5.60 4.41 -7.94
CA TRP A 70 -4.61 3.42 -8.37
C TRP A 70 -3.44 4.06 -9.13
N GLY A 71 -3.69 5.07 -9.95
CA GLY A 71 -2.64 5.81 -10.66
C GLY A 71 -1.70 6.56 -9.70
N LEU A 72 -2.25 7.24 -8.70
CA LEU A 72 -1.45 7.92 -7.67
C LEU A 72 -0.68 6.92 -6.81
N LEU A 73 -1.32 5.80 -6.45
CA LEU A 73 -0.70 4.75 -5.67
C LEU A 73 0.47 4.08 -6.42
N LEU A 74 0.31 3.88 -7.74
CA LEU A 74 1.38 3.38 -8.60
C LEU A 74 2.59 4.31 -8.58
N ALA A 75 2.38 5.62 -8.76
CA ALA A 75 3.46 6.61 -8.72
C ALA A 75 4.17 6.59 -7.35
N TYR A 76 3.41 6.51 -6.26
CA TYR A 76 3.96 6.40 -4.92
C TYR A 76 4.82 5.14 -4.74
N PHE A 77 4.35 3.98 -5.19
CA PHE A 77 5.12 2.73 -5.11
C PHE A 77 6.37 2.76 -5.99
N VAL A 78 6.31 3.31 -7.21
CA VAL A 78 7.49 3.44 -8.09
C VAL A 78 8.58 4.29 -7.43
N ILE A 79 8.20 5.40 -6.81
CA ILE A 79 9.15 6.27 -6.07
C ILE A 79 9.73 5.51 -4.87
N GLY A 80 8.88 4.82 -4.09
CA GLY A 80 9.31 4.05 -2.93
C GLY A 80 10.28 2.92 -3.27
N ILE A 81 10.02 2.17 -4.35
CA ILE A 81 10.92 1.13 -4.84
C ILE A 81 12.22 1.75 -5.35
N GLY A 82 12.16 2.86 -6.09
CA GLY A 82 13.35 3.56 -6.58
C GLY A 82 14.29 3.96 -5.44
N GLU A 83 13.75 4.52 -4.35
CA GLU A 83 14.51 4.83 -3.14
C GLU A 83 15.10 3.58 -2.48
N GLY A 84 14.33 2.48 -2.41
CA GLY A 84 14.81 1.20 -1.88
C GLY A 84 15.98 0.62 -2.70
N ILE A 85 15.89 0.66 -4.02
CA ILE A 85 16.96 0.23 -4.93
C ILE A 85 18.18 1.13 -4.78
N HIS A 86 17.98 2.44 -4.64
CA HIS A 86 19.06 3.39 -4.43
C HIS A 86 19.85 3.11 -3.14
N LEU A 87 19.18 2.68 -2.07
CA LEU A 87 19.85 2.24 -0.84
C LEU A 87 20.68 0.95 -1.06
N LEU A 88 20.17 -0.01 -1.82
CA LEU A 88 20.86 -1.28 -2.10
C LEU A 88 22.07 -1.11 -3.04
N PHE A 89 21.98 -0.21 -4.01
CA PHE A 89 22.99 0.00 -5.05
C PHE A 89 23.66 1.37 -4.96
N TYR A 90 23.79 1.92 -3.75
CA TYR A 90 24.39 3.23 -3.50
C TYR A 90 25.78 3.39 -4.13
N SER A 91 26.54 2.30 -4.25
CA SER A 91 27.90 2.27 -4.81
C SER A 91 27.98 2.36 -6.35
N GLN A 92 26.87 2.19 -7.07
CA GLN A 92 26.86 2.09 -8.54
C GLN A 92 26.70 3.44 -9.25
N GLY A 93 26.51 4.55 -8.52
CA GLY A 93 26.44 5.90 -9.09
C GLY A 93 25.27 6.13 -10.07
N LEU A 94 24.24 5.27 -10.02
CA LEU A 94 23.07 5.36 -10.91
C LEU A 94 22.19 6.56 -10.54
N CYS A 95 21.67 7.25 -11.55
CA CYS A 95 20.78 8.39 -11.34
C CYS A 95 19.40 7.95 -10.83
N GLN A 96 18.77 8.79 -10.01
CA GLN A 96 17.43 8.58 -9.43
C GLN A 96 16.39 8.11 -10.47
N TYR A 97 16.38 8.74 -11.65
CA TYR A 97 15.46 8.40 -12.74
C TYR A 97 15.66 6.97 -13.26
N GLN A 98 16.91 6.49 -13.36
CA GLN A 98 17.21 5.12 -13.79
C GLN A 98 16.72 4.10 -12.77
N MET A 99 16.86 4.40 -11.46
CA MET A 99 16.34 3.54 -10.40
C MET A 99 14.82 3.47 -10.40
N SER A 100 14.12 4.59 -10.67
CA SER A 100 12.67 4.60 -10.84
C SER A 100 12.21 3.80 -12.06
N LEU A 101 12.96 3.83 -13.17
CA LEU A 101 12.67 3.00 -14.34
C LEU A 101 12.82 1.50 -14.04
N ILE A 102 13.85 1.11 -13.28
CA ILE A 102 14.02 -0.28 -12.82
C ILE A 102 12.85 -0.67 -11.91
N GLY A 103 12.46 0.20 -10.98
CA GLY A 103 11.29 -0.01 -10.12
C GLY A 103 10.00 -0.20 -10.92
N MET A 104 9.79 0.59 -11.98
CA MET A 104 8.65 0.44 -12.88
C MET A 104 8.70 -0.89 -13.65
N ALA A 105 9.87 -1.29 -14.13
CA ALA A 105 10.08 -2.58 -14.80
C ALA A 105 9.81 -3.78 -13.87
N LEU A 106 9.99 -3.63 -12.56
CA LEU A 106 9.65 -4.66 -11.57
C LEU A 106 8.15 -4.72 -11.27
N ILE A 107 7.46 -3.57 -11.19
CA ILE A 107 6.02 -3.52 -10.90
C ILE A 107 5.19 -4.01 -12.08
N LEU A 108 5.58 -3.68 -13.32
CA LEU A 108 4.77 -3.98 -14.50
C LEU A 108 4.42 -5.47 -14.65
N PRO A 109 5.35 -6.44 -14.55
CA PRO A 109 5.02 -7.86 -14.61
C PRO A 109 4.09 -8.30 -13.47
N ALA A 110 4.35 -7.83 -12.25
CA ALA A 110 3.52 -8.14 -11.09
C ALA A 110 2.08 -7.60 -11.26
N SER A 111 1.92 -6.44 -11.91
CA SER A 111 0.61 -5.86 -12.21
C SER A 111 -0.20 -6.63 -13.26
N GLN A 112 0.45 -7.46 -14.07
CA GLN A 112 -0.24 -8.33 -15.05
C GLN A 112 -0.77 -9.63 -14.44
N CYS A 113 -0.38 -9.97 -13.20
CA CYS A 113 -0.93 -11.11 -12.46
C CYS A 113 -2.38 -10.82 -12.04
N ARG A 114 -3.33 -11.19 -12.92
CA ARG A 114 -4.77 -10.96 -12.72
C ARG A 114 -5.47 -12.11 -11.98
N ASP A 115 -4.76 -13.23 -11.75
CA ASP A 115 -5.30 -14.40 -11.05
C ASP A 115 -5.23 -14.24 -9.53
N PHE A 116 -6.37 -14.43 -8.87
CA PHE A 116 -6.49 -14.40 -7.40
C PHE A 116 -5.51 -15.36 -6.71
N HIS A 117 -5.22 -16.50 -7.34
CA HIS A 117 -4.29 -17.48 -6.79
C HIS A 117 -2.83 -16.98 -6.83
N ALA A 118 -2.43 -16.29 -7.91
CA ALA A 118 -1.11 -15.68 -8.04
C ALA A 118 -0.93 -14.50 -7.08
N LEU A 119 -1.98 -13.70 -6.88
CA LEU A 119 -2.02 -12.61 -5.90
C LEU A 119 -1.81 -13.12 -4.46
N SER A 120 -2.43 -14.25 -4.10
CA SER A 120 -2.21 -14.88 -2.79
C SER A 120 -0.74 -15.26 -2.59
N TYR A 121 -0.10 -15.87 -3.59
CA TYR A 121 1.32 -16.21 -3.53
C TYR A 121 2.25 -14.98 -3.45
N LEU A 122 1.90 -13.87 -4.11
CA LEU A 122 2.64 -12.60 -4.03
C LEU A 122 2.45 -11.88 -2.69
N SER A 123 1.31 -12.08 -2.02
CA SER A 123 1.01 -11.43 -0.74
C SER A 123 1.83 -11.97 0.44
N TRP A 124 2.20 -13.26 0.38
CA TRP A 124 2.97 -13.91 1.43
C TRP A 124 4.38 -13.33 1.62
N PRO A 125 5.23 -13.19 0.58
CA PRO A 125 6.53 -12.56 0.72
C PRO A 125 6.43 -11.08 1.08
N SER A 126 5.39 -10.37 0.62
CA SER A 126 5.16 -8.97 1.02
C SER A 126 4.88 -8.87 2.53
N THR A 127 4.03 -9.75 3.06
CA THR A 127 3.74 -9.79 4.50
C THR A 127 4.99 -10.14 5.30
N ALA A 128 5.76 -11.15 4.86
CA ALA A 128 7.01 -11.53 5.51
C ALA A 128 8.04 -10.38 5.51
N ALA A 129 8.19 -9.67 4.39
CA ALA A 129 9.09 -8.52 4.31
C ALA A 129 8.72 -7.40 5.30
N ILE A 130 7.42 -7.12 5.47
CA ILE A 130 6.94 -6.13 6.46
C ILE A 130 7.27 -6.60 7.89
N VAL A 131 6.99 -7.86 8.22
CA VAL A 131 7.28 -8.41 9.55
C VAL A 131 8.78 -8.33 9.87
N ILE A 132 9.63 -8.73 8.92
CA ILE A 132 11.09 -8.65 9.06
C ILE A 132 11.52 -7.19 9.25
N ALA A 133 11.01 -6.27 8.43
CA ALA A 133 11.35 -4.85 8.56
C ALA A 133 10.96 -4.28 9.94
N VAL A 134 9.79 -4.65 10.46
CA VAL A 134 9.36 -4.25 11.81
C VAL A 134 10.31 -4.81 12.87
N ILE A 135 10.70 -6.08 12.77
CA ILE A 135 11.65 -6.70 13.71
C ILE A 135 13.00 -5.98 13.66
N CYS A 136 13.54 -5.69 12.48
CA CYS A 136 14.79 -4.95 12.32
C CYS A 136 14.73 -3.57 13.00
N VAL A 137 13.63 -2.84 12.79
CA VAL A 137 13.42 -1.54 13.42
C VAL A 137 13.33 -1.66 14.95
N LEU A 138 12.65 -2.68 15.48
CA LEU A 138 12.56 -2.89 16.93
C LEU A 138 13.92 -3.22 17.55
N VAL A 139 14.74 -4.02 16.88
CA VAL A 139 16.10 -4.37 17.34
C VAL A 139 17.03 -3.14 17.30
N GLU A 140 16.95 -2.30 16.26
CA GLU A 140 17.74 -1.06 16.22
C GLU A 140 17.32 -0.03 17.28
N ILE A 141 16.07 -0.08 17.75
CA ILE A 141 15.54 0.83 18.77
C ILE A 141 15.92 0.40 20.19
N GLU A 142 16.34 -0.85 20.44
CA GLU A 142 16.93 -1.21 21.72
C GLU A 142 18.26 -0.47 21.89
N PRO A 143 18.34 0.53 22.80
CA PRO A 143 19.61 1.16 23.06
C PRO A 143 20.53 0.11 23.66
N VAL A 144 21.78 0.08 23.19
CA VAL A 144 22.91 -0.42 23.95
C VAL A 144 22.69 -0.03 25.41
N ALA A 145 22.38 -1.00 26.26
CA ALA A 145 22.30 -0.79 27.69
C ALA A 145 23.64 -0.21 28.12
N ASP A 146 23.65 1.07 28.49
CA ASP A 146 24.84 1.73 29.00
C ASP A 146 25.41 0.87 30.14
N PRO A 147 26.67 0.40 30.06
CA PRO A 147 27.32 -0.17 31.22
C PRO A 147 27.51 0.96 32.23
N VAL A 148 26.66 0.97 33.27
CA VAL A 148 26.82 1.81 34.45
C VAL A 148 28.23 1.57 35.00
N THR A 149 29.07 2.60 34.92
CA THR A 149 30.33 2.71 35.65
C THR A 149 30.09 3.36 37.00
#